data_AF-A0A9L0IU55-F1
#
_entry.id   AF-A0A9L0IU55-F1
#
_cell.length_a   1.000
_cell.length_b   1.000
_cell.length_c   1.000
_cell.angle_alpha   90.00
_cell.angle_beta   90.00
_cell.angle_gamma   90.00
#
_symmetry.space_group_name_H-M   'P 1'
#
loop_
_entity.id
_entity.type
_entity.pdbx_description
1 polymer ?
#
loop_
_entity_poly.entity_id
_entity_poly.type
_entity_poly.pdbx_seq_one_letter_code
_entity_poly.pdbx_strand_id
1 'polypeptide(L)'
;MSSPKGSQAQKTRLPSFTRKVPLEVPSPTEKDWSKDDEEDYVFKDPDEELDSLPQPYRMINKLVNLLFDRSWEVIEERDALRKSELSRIRPTVYPPVVESKLNKMPNCMAISQDYVFIGGARGFSIHSLFNAKQIYVWEKLKVDVTSICATDLGSEILIAPVDEIGTVLHLPF
;
A
#
# COMPACT_ATOMS: atom_id res chain seq x y z
N MET A 1 -25.56 -6.98 -32.07
CA MET A 1 -24.66 -5.85 -31.76
C MET A 1 -25.45 -4.56 -31.88
N SER A 2 -26.08 -4.13 -30.79
CA SER A 2 -27.04 -3.02 -30.74
C SER A 2 -26.47 -1.88 -29.90
N SER A 3 -26.21 -0.74 -30.53
CA SER A 3 -25.70 0.48 -29.88
C SER A 3 -26.85 1.31 -29.27
N PRO A 4 -26.67 1.96 -28.11
CA PRO A 4 -27.77 2.57 -27.38
C PRO A 4 -28.09 4.01 -27.83
N LYS A 5 -29.39 4.31 -27.82
CA LYS A 5 -30.05 5.61 -28.04
C LYS A 5 -29.76 6.57 -26.89
N GLY A 6 -29.36 7.80 -27.21
CA GLY A 6 -29.24 8.92 -26.27
C GLY A 6 -30.61 9.34 -25.70
N SER A 7 -30.65 9.55 -24.39
CA SER A 7 -31.80 10.06 -23.64
C SER A 7 -31.63 11.57 -23.39
N GLN A 8 -32.53 12.35 -23.98
CA GLN A 8 -32.62 13.80 -23.84
C GLN A 8 -33.55 14.12 -22.67
N ALA A 9 -33.02 14.72 -21.60
CA ALA A 9 -33.78 15.09 -20.41
C ALA A 9 -34.82 16.18 -20.72
N GLN A 10 -36.04 15.98 -20.23
CA GLN A 10 -37.19 16.87 -20.40
C GLN A 10 -37.01 18.17 -19.60
N LYS A 11 -37.20 19.30 -20.28
CA LYS A 11 -37.13 20.66 -19.75
C LYS A 11 -38.50 21.05 -19.16
N THR A 12 -38.60 21.14 -17.84
CA THR A 12 -39.80 21.60 -17.12
C THR A 12 -40.01 23.09 -17.35
N ARG A 13 -41.19 23.47 -17.87
CA ARG A 13 -41.64 24.87 -18.02
C ARG A 13 -42.27 25.35 -16.70
N LEU A 14 -41.89 26.54 -16.24
CA LEU A 14 -42.59 27.28 -15.17
C LEU A 14 -43.41 28.43 -15.80
N PRO A 15 -44.59 28.77 -15.25
CA PRO A 15 -45.53 29.68 -15.87
C PRO A 15 -45.13 31.16 -15.69
N SER A 16 -45.27 31.91 -16.76
CA SER A 16 -45.04 33.35 -16.88
C SER A 16 -46.16 34.16 -16.24
N PHE A 17 -45.85 34.85 -15.15
CA PHE A 17 -46.70 35.91 -14.60
C PHE A 17 -45.82 37.06 -14.08
N THR A 18 -45.52 38.03 -14.93
CA THR A 18 -45.24 39.39 -14.45
C THR A 18 -45.48 40.40 -15.56
N ARG A 19 -46.54 41.17 -15.36
CA ARG A 19 -46.98 42.35 -16.10
C ARG A 19 -45.80 43.31 -16.32
N LYS A 20 -45.46 43.60 -17.59
CA LYS A 20 -44.52 44.67 -17.93
C LYS A 20 -45.18 46.02 -17.64
N VAL A 21 -44.84 46.62 -16.51
CA VAL A 21 -44.94 48.08 -16.32
C VAL A 21 -43.66 48.67 -16.91
N PRO A 22 -43.71 49.68 -17.79
CA PRO A 22 -42.52 50.42 -18.16
C PRO A 22 -42.05 51.19 -16.91
N LEU A 23 -41.09 50.62 -16.19
CA LEU A 23 -40.25 51.40 -15.29
C LEU A 23 -39.31 52.18 -16.19
N GLU A 24 -39.66 53.42 -16.51
CA GLU A 24 -38.69 54.40 -16.99
C GLU A 24 -37.64 54.55 -15.87
N VAL A 25 -36.49 53.92 -16.08
CA VAL A 25 -35.33 54.13 -15.23
C VAL A 25 -34.83 55.54 -15.54
N PRO A 26 -34.86 56.50 -14.59
CA PRO A 26 -34.32 57.81 -14.87
C PRO A 26 -32.83 57.65 -15.16
N SER A 27 -32.36 58.28 -16.24
CA SER A 27 -30.94 58.36 -16.55
C SER A 27 -30.24 59.03 -15.36
N PRO A 28 -29.16 58.44 -14.81
CA PRO A 28 -28.51 59.00 -13.63
C PRO A 28 -27.98 60.40 -13.98
N THR A 29 -28.42 61.39 -13.22
CA THR A 29 -27.93 62.77 -13.35
C THR A 29 -26.67 62.91 -12.52
N GLU A 30 -25.72 63.78 -12.91
CA GLU A 30 -24.40 64.00 -12.25
C GLU A 30 -24.43 64.20 -10.71
N LYS A 31 -25.61 64.42 -10.11
CA LYS A 31 -25.83 64.55 -8.67
C LYS A 31 -25.98 63.21 -7.91
N ASP A 32 -26.22 62.10 -8.60
CA ASP A 32 -26.36 60.76 -8.00
C ASP A 32 -25.03 59.99 -7.95
N TRP A 33 -23.99 60.54 -8.56
CA TRP A 33 -22.63 60.07 -8.30
C TRP A 33 -22.26 60.58 -6.92
N SER A 34 -21.97 59.67 -5.98
CA SER A 34 -21.15 60.05 -4.85
C SER A 34 -19.97 60.81 -5.42
N LYS A 35 -19.72 62.01 -4.91
CA LYS A 35 -18.40 62.64 -5.02
C LYS A 35 -17.48 61.78 -4.17
N ASP A 36 -17.23 60.58 -4.68
CA ASP A 36 -16.27 59.64 -4.16
C ASP A 36 -14.95 60.26 -4.55
N ASP A 37 -14.18 60.59 -3.52
CA ASP A 37 -12.91 61.24 -3.63
C ASP A 37 -12.09 60.59 -4.75
N GLU A 38 -11.39 61.40 -5.54
CA GLU A 38 -10.29 60.96 -6.40
C GLU A 38 -9.13 60.46 -5.52
N GLU A 39 -9.41 59.58 -4.56
CA GLU A 39 -8.40 58.71 -4.00
C GLU A 39 -8.13 57.65 -5.07
N ASP A 40 -7.03 57.90 -5.77
CA ASP A 40 -6.33 56.95 -6.63
C ASP A 40 -6.36 55.56 -5.96
N TYR A 41 -7.30 54.70 -6.36
CA TYR A 41 -7.37 53.31 -5.93
C TYR A 41 -6.19 52.58 -6.55
N VAL A 42 -5.00 52.82 -5.99
CA VAL A 42 -3.80 52.07 -6.30
C VAL A 42 -4.03 50.67 -5.74
N PHE A 43 -4.34 49.72 -6.62
CA PHE A 43 -4.20 48.30 -6.32
C PHE A 43 -2.72 48.03 -6.01
N LYS A 44 -2.31 48.29 -4.77
CA LYS A 44 -1.00 47.88 -4.27
C LYS A 44 -1.01 46.37 -4.19
N ASP A 45 -0.10 45.75 -4.93
CA ASP A 45 0.15 44.32 -4.86
C ASP A 45 0.64 44.01 -3.43
N PRO A 46 -0.04 43.15 -2.65
CA PRO A 46 0.37 42.86 -1.28
C PRO A 46 1.79 42.26 -1.17
N ASP A 47 2.34 41.78 -2.28
CA ASP A 47 3.72 41.26 -2.38
C ASP A 47 4.76 42.32 -2.82
N GLU A 48 4.38 43.59 -2.97
CA GLU A 48 5.24 44.67 -3.50
C GLU A 48 6.52 44.91 -2.66
N GLU A 49 6.49 44.61 -1.35
CA GLU A 49 7.69 44.66 -0.49
C GLU A 49 8.70 43.54 -0.79
N LEU A 50 8.26 42.38 -1.26
CA LEU A 50 9.12 41.24 -1.63
C LEU A 50 9.59 41.34 -3.08
N ASP A 51 8.79 41.99 -3.92
CA ASP A 51 9.08 42.19 -5.33
C ASP A 51 9.68 43.56 -5.60
N SER A 52 10.93 43.74 -5.19
CA SER A 52 11.68 44.99 -5.39
C SER A 52 11.93 45.36 -6.86
N LEU A 53 11.51 44.53 -7.83
CA LEU A 53 11.78 44.71 -9.25
C LEU A 53 10.58 45.35 -9.99
N PRO A 54 10.84 46.25 -10.95
CA PRO A 54 9.79 46.77 -11.83
C PRO A 54 9.33 45.71 -12.84
N GLN A 55 8.13 45.90 -13.41
CA GLN A 55 7.68 45.10 -14.55
C GLN A 55 8.54 45.39 -15.79
N PRO A 56 8.92 44.39 -16.60
CA PRO A 56 8.52 42.97 -16.54
C PRO A 56 9.45 42.08 -15.69
N TYR A 57 10.54 42.63 -15.16
CA TYR A 57 11.58 41.88 -14.46
C TYR A 57 11.07 41.18 -13.20
N ARG A 58 10.05 41.75 -12.54
CA ARG A 58 9.32 41.11 -11.43
C ARG A 58 8.77 39.75 -11.81
N MET A 59 8.05 39.68 -12.93
CA MET A 59 7.45 38.44 -13.41
C MET A 59 8.52 37.40 -13.75
N ILE A 60 9.62 37.84 -14.37
CA ILE A 60 10.75 36.96 -14.68
C ILE A 60 11.36 36.40 -13.39
N ASN A 61 11.58 37.24 -12.39
CA ASN A 61 12.12 36.82 -11.09
C ASN A 61 11.23 35.80 -10.38
N LYS A 62 9.91 36.02 -10.36
CA LYS A 62 8.95 35.04 -9.81
C LYS A 62 9.03 33.69 -10.52
N LEU A 63 9.08 33.69 -11.85
CA LEU A 63 9.16 32.46 -12.63
C LEU A 63 10.48 31.71 -12.41
N VAL A 64 11.59 32.45 -12.31
CA VAL A 64 12.91 31.87 -12.06
C VAL A 64 12.98 31.28 -10.65
N ASN A 65 12.50 31.99 -9.63
CA ASN A 65 12.48 31.47 -8.26
C ASN A 65 11.57 30.26 -8.14
N LEU A 66 10.38 30.29 -8.74
CA LEU A 66 9.49 29.13 -8.79
C LEU A 66 10.15 27.90 -9.42
N LEU A 67 10.96 28.10 -10.47
CA LEU A 67 11.71 27.02 -11.09
C LEU A 67 12.77 26.46 -10.12
N PHE A 68 13.48 27.33 -9.42
CA PHE A 68 14.47 26.91 -8.42
C PHE A 68 13.82 26.16 -7.26
N ASP A 69 12.75 26.69 -6.68
CA ASP A 69 12.04 26.08 -5.56
C ASP A 69 11.56 24.67 -5.91
N ARG A 70 10.89 24.52 -7.07
CA ARG A 70 10.46 23.20 -7.56
C ARG A 70 11.61 22.26 -7.84
N SER A 71 12.68 22.77 -8.46
CA SER A 71 13.86 21.95 -8.75
C SER A 71 14.51 21.47 -7.46
N TRP A 72 14.58 22.33 -6.44
CA TRP A 72 15.14 22.03 -5.14
C TRP A 72 14.31 20.99 -4.39
N GLU A 73 12.99 21.14 -4.34
CA GLU A 73 12.08 20.18 -3.73
C GLU A 73 12.27 18.77 -4.32
N VAL A 74 12.34 18.67 -5.64
CA VAL A 74 12.56 17.41 -6.35
C VAL A 74 13.93 16.80 -6.06
N ILE A 75 14.97 17.62 -5.90
CA ILE A 75 16.32 17.14 -5.53
C ILE A 75 16.31 16.63 -4.09
N GLU A 76 15.70 17.38 -3.17
CA GLU A 76 15.63 17.04 -1.75
C GLU A 76 14.85 15.74 -1.52
N GLU A 77 13.71 15.56 -2.20
CA GLU A 77 12.93 14.32 -2.16
C GLU A 77 13.76 13.12 -2.62
N ARG A 78 14.50 13.26 -3.73
CA ARG A 78 15.36 12.18 -4.24
C ARG A 78 16.51 11.84 -3.31
N ASP A 79 17.13 12.84 -2.71
CA ASP A 79 18.22 12.62 -1.76
C ASP A 79 17.71 12.02 -0.45
N ALA A 80 16.53 12.41 0.02
CA ALA A 80 15.86 11.79 1.16
C ALA A 80 15.57 10.31 0.89
N LEU A 81 15.04 9.98 -0.29
CA LEU A 81 14.79 8.60 -0.71
C LEU A 81 16.10 7.79 -0.77
N ARG A 82 17.14 8.31 -1.42
CA ARG A 82 18.45 7.63 -1.50
C ARG A 82 19.06 7.39 -0.11
N LYS A 83 18.99 8.36 0.79
CA LYS A 83 19.44 8.20 2.19
C LYS A 83 18.65 7.12 2.91
N SER A 84 17.33 7.07 2.73
CA SER A 84 16.48 6.03 3.33
C SER A 84 16.86 4.63 2.81
N GLU A 85 17.12 4.48 1.51
CA GLU A 85 17.53 3.21 0.90
C GLU A 85 18.92 2.77 1.39
N LEU A 86 19.87 3.70 1.51
CA LEU A 86 21.20 3.41 2.04
C LEU A 86 21.18 3.05 3.53
N SER A 87 20.26 3.65 4.30
CA SER A 87 20.06 3.32 5.72
C SER A 87 19.38 1.96 5.93
N ARG A 88 18.79 1.37 4.89
CA ARG A 88 18.09 0.10 4.98
C ARG A 88 19.10 -1.04 5.13
N ILE A 89 19.17 -1.58 6.33
CA ILE A 89 19.93 -2.80 6.62
C ILE A 89 19.28 -3.95 5.83
N ARG A 90 20.06 -4.61 4.95
CA ARG A 90 19.63 -5.84 4.31
C ARG A 90 19.83 -7.00 5.29
N PRO A 91 18.79 -7.78 5.60
CA PRO A 91 18.96 -8.99 6.40
C PRO A 91 19.99 -9.92 5.75
N THR A 92 20.80 -10.57 6.57
CA THR A 92 21.70 -11.61 6.11
C THR A 92 20.88 -12.74 5.49
N VAL A 93 21.11 -13.01 4.20
CA VAL A 93 20.52 -14.16 3.52
C VAL A 93 21.47 -15.33 3.66
N TYR A 94 21.03 -16.38 4.36
CA TYR A 94 21.78 -17.62 4.48
C TYR A 94 21.39 -18.57 3.34
N PRO A 95 22.34 -19.04 2.52
CA PRO A 95 22.04 -20.06 1.53
C PRO A 95 21.67 -21.38 2.22
N PRO A 96 20.81 -22.21 1.61
CA PRO A 96 20.51 -23.54 2.14
C PRO A 96 21.79 -24.39 2.16
N VAL A 97 22.05 -25.05 3.29
CA VAL A 97 23.26 -25.87 3.49
C VAL A 97 23.10 -27.26 2.86
N VAL A 98 21.90 -27.83 2.93
CA VAL A 98 21.58 -29.17 2.43
C VAL A 98 20.17 -29.17 1.82
N GLU A 99 20.02 -29.82 0.67
CA GLU A 99 18.72 -30.10 0.05
C GLU A 99 18.44 -31.60 0.16
N SER A 100 17.31 -31.97 0.76
CA SER A 100 16.87 -33.36 0.85
C SER A 100 15.77 -33.61 -0.18
N LYS A 101 16.02 -34.54 -1.12
CA LYS A 101 15.01 -34.94 -2.11
C LYS A 101 14.07 -35.96 -1.49
N LEU A 102 12.84 -35.55 -1.26
CA LEU A 102 11.77 -36.45 -0.85
C LEU A 102 11.13 -37.10 -2.07
N ASN A 103 10.83 -38.40 -1.98
CA ASN A 103 10.22 -39.15 -3.08
C ASN A 103 8.78 -38.70 -3.38
N LYS A 104 8.12 -38.08 -2.39
CA LYS A 104 6.76 -37.56 -2.47
C LYS A 104 6.69 -36.23 -1.74
N MET A 105 5.72 -35.40 -2.13
CA MET A 105 5.44 -34.15 -1.42
C MET A 105 4.95 -34.48 0.00
N PRO A 106 5.58 -33.91 1.05
CA PRO A 106 5.10 -34.08 2.42
C PRO A 106 3.86 -33.21 2.67
N ASN A 107 3.01 -33.65 3.58
CA ASN A 107 1.80 -32.92 3.97
C ASN A 107 2.08 -31.95 5.13
N CYS A 108 2.95 -32.35 6.05
CA CYS A 108 3.28 -31.57 7.24
C CYS A 108 4.70 -31.88 7.73
N MET A 109 5.21 -31.02 8.61
CA MET A 109 6.53 -31.17 9.22
C MET A 109 6.54 -30.57 10.63
N ALA A 110 7.27 -31.21 11.53
CA ALA A 110 7.57 -30.70 12.87
C ALA A 110 9.06 -30.85 13.17
N ILE A 111 9.60 -29.99 14.02
CA ILE A 111 11.00 -30.02 14.43
C ILE A 111 11.02 -30.11 15.95
N SER A 112 11.83 -31.02 16.50
CA SER A 112 12.13 -31.09 17.93
C SER A 112 13.55 -31.58 18.11
N GLN A 113 14.30 -30.91 19.00
CA GLN A 113 15.73 -31.14 19.21
C GLN A 113 16.49 -31.17 17.85
N ASP A 114 17.26 -32.24 17.60
CA ASP A 114 18.08 -32.43 16.41
C ASP A 114 17.38 -33.24 15.30
N TYR A 115 16.04 -33.33 15.37
CA TYR A 115 15.24 -34.17 14.48
C TYR A 115 14.14 -33.38 13.77
N VAL A 116 13.89 -33.77 12.52
CA VAL A 116 12.76 -33.33 11.70
C VAL A 116 11.83 -34.50 11.48
N PHE A 117 10.56 -34.30 11.81
CA PHE A 117 9.46 -35.23 11.57
C PHE A 117 8.70 -34.76 10.35
N ILE A 118 8.60 -35.60 9.32
CA ILE A 118 7.97 -35.26 8.05
C ILE A 118 6.77 -36.19 7.87
N GLY A 119 5.56 -35.64 7.92
CA GLY A 119 4.33 -36.37 7.70
C GLY A 119 3.98 -36.42 6.21
N GLY A 120 3.51 -37.58 5.77
CA GLY A 120 3.13 -37.78 4.38
C GLY A 120 2.13 -38.92 4.23
N ALA A 121 2.21 -39.57 3.07
CA ALA A 121 1.26 -40.62 2.74
C ALA A 121 1.41 -41.83 3.67
N ARG A 122 0.31 -42.25 4.31
CA ARG A 122 0.23 -43.46 5.17
C ARG A 122 1.20 -43.47 6.36
N GLY A 123 1.75 -42.32 6.76
CA GLY A 123 2.82 -42.32 7.76
C GLY A 123 3.63 -41.04 7.90
N PHE A 124 4.76 -41.17 8.59
CA PHE A 124 5.76 -40.12 8.74
C PHE A 124 7.18 -40.68 8.75
N SER A 125 8.17 -39.84 8.44
CA SER A 125 9.60 -40.15 8.53
C SER A 125 10.32 -39.21 9.49
N ILE A 126 11.44 -39.68 10.02
CA ILE A 126 12.30 -38.93 10.93
C ILE A 126 13.66 -38.74 10.27
N HIS A 127 14.12 -37.50 10.22
CA HIS A 127 15.41 -37.12 9.64
C HIS A 127 16.27 -36.41 10.68
N SER A 128 17.58 -36.62 10.64
CA SER A 128 18.51 -35.83 11.47
C SER A 128 18.72 -34.45 10.85
N LEU A 129 18.66 -33.39 11.67
CA LEU A 129 18.99 -32.03 11.24
C LEU A 129 20.47 -31.87 10.86
N PHE A 130 21.38 -32.62 11.48
CA PHE A 130 22.82 -32.46 11.26
C PHE A 130 23.28 -32.91 9.89
N ASN A 131 22.72 -34.01 9.37
CA ASN A 131 23.19 -34.64 8.14
C ASN A 131 22.07 -34.88 7.11
N ALA A 132 20.85 -34.41 7.39
CA ALA A 132 19.64 -34.61 6.59
C ALA A 132 19.30 -36.07 6.26
N LYS A 133 19.94 -37.05 6.91
CA LYS A 133 19.69 -38.47 6.66
C LYS A 133 18.41 -38.91 7.34
N GLN A 134 17.68 -39.75 6.62
CA GLN A 134 16.51 -40.46 7.15
C GLN A 134 16.98 -41.49 8.19
N ILE A 135 16.47 -41.36 9.40
CA ILE A 135 16.74 -42.27 10.53
C ILE A 135 15.67 -43.34 10.59
N TYR A 136 14.40 -42.94 10.41
CA TYR A 136 13.27 -43.82 10.64
C TYR A 136 12.08 -43.51 9.73
N VAL A 137 11.25 -44.53 9.49
CA VAL A 137 10.00 -44.45 8.73
C VAL A 137 8.92 -45.23 9.45
N TRP A 138 7.79 -44.56 9.68
CA TRP A 138 6.59 -45.16 10.21
C TRP A 138 5.47 -45.13 9.16
N GLU A 139 5.29 -46.22 8.41
CA GLU A 139 4.24 -46.39 7.38
C GLU A 139 3.19 -47.43 7.83
N LYS A 140 2.58 -47.23 9.00
CA LYS A 140 1.53 -48.14 9.51
C LYS A 140 0.13 -47.55 9.44
N LEU A 141 -0.02 -46.31 8.98
CA LEU A 141 -1.32 -45.66 8.93
C LEU A 141 -2.04 -46.02 7.63
N LYS A 142 -3.36 -46.24 7.73
CA LYS A 142 -4.20 -46.45 6.54
C LYS A 142 -4.47 -45.15 5.79
N VAL A 143 -4.28 -44.03 6.47
CA VAL A 143 -4.65 -42.68 6.06
C VAL A 143 -3.42 -41.79 6.18
N ASP A 144 -3.44 -40.69 5.45
CA ASP A 144 -2.33 -39.76 5.40
C ASP A 144 -2.25 -38.92 6.69
N VAL A 145 -1.02 -38.54 7.05
CA VAL A 145 -0.79 -37.65 8.20
C VAL A 145 -0.99 -36.21 7.74
N THR A 146 -1.86 -35.46 8.42
CA THR A 146 -2.21 -34.08 8.09
C THR A 146 -1.46 -33.06 8.94
N SER A 147 -1.15 -33.41 10.18
CA SER A 147 -0.33 -32.59 11.08
C SER A 147 0.49 -33.45 12.01
N ILE A 148 1.62 -32.92 12.48
CA ILE A 148 2.45 -33.52 13.51
C ILE A 148 2.75 -32.43 14.52
N CYS A 149 2.53 -32.74 15.80
CA CYS A 149 3.11 -31.97 16.89
C CYS A 149 4.26 -32.79 17.48
N ALA A 150 5.39 -32.14 17.75
CA ALA A 150 6.52 -32.72 18.46
C ALA A 150 6.86 -31.80 19.64
N THR A 151 7.07 -32.39 20.82
CA THR A 151 7.42 -31.64 22.03
C THR A 151 8.58 -32.32 22.73
N ASP A 152 9.59 -31.52 23.04
CA ASP A 152 10.75 -31.94 23.80
C ASP A 152 10.41 -32.06 25.29
N LEU A 153 10.64 -33.24 25.87
CA LEU A 153 10.50 -33.53 27.31
C LEU A 153 11.86 -33.63 28.01
N GLY A 154 12.94 -33.22 27.36
CA GLY A 154 14.32 -33.25 27.86
C GLY A 154 15.06 -34.53 27.46
N SER A 155 14.62 -35.68 27.96
CA SER A 155 15.22 -36.99 27.61
C SER A 155 14.52 -37.71 26.47
N GLU A 156 13.28 -37.32 26.17
CA GLU A 156 12.40 -37.97 25.20
C GLU A 156 11.67 -36.90 24.39
N ILE A 157 11.20 -37.27 23.21
CA ILE A 157 10.37 -36.43 22.35
C ILE A 157 8.99 -37.07 22.28
N LEU A 158 7.96 -36.33 22.70
CA LEU A 158 6.58 -36.74 22.48
C LEU A 158 6.15 -36.32 21.09
N ILE A 159 5.69 -37.28 20.29
CA ILE A 159 5.18 -37.04 18.94
C ILE A 159 3.69 -37.36 18.92
N ALA A 160 2.91 -36.44 18.37
CA ALA A 160 1.47 -36.58 18.16
C ALA A 160 1.11 -36.27 16.70
N PRO A 161 1.22 -37.25 15.78
CA PRO A 161 0.63 -37.18 14.46
C PRO A 161 -0.90 -37.24 14.52
N VAL A 162 -1.54 -36.48 13.63
CA VAL A 162 -2.99 -36.48 13.39
C VAL A 162 -3.24 -36.93 11.94
N ASP A 163 -4.10 -37.92 11.75
CA ASP A 163 -4.52 -38.38 10.42
C ASP A 163 -5.70 -37.56 9.85
N GLU A 164 -6.12 -37.82 8.61
CA GLU A 164 -7.27 -37.14 8.00
C GLU A 164 -8.60 -37.37 8.74
N ILE A 165 -8.68 -38.41 9.58
CA ILE A 165 -9.89 -38.75 10.35
C ILE A 165 -9.85 -38.05 11.73
N GLY A 166 -8.76 -37.36 12.07
CA GLY A 166 -8.60 -36.66 13.34
C GLY A 166 -8.09 -37.54 14.48
N THR A 167 -7.59 -38.75 14.18
CA THR A 167 -7.02 -39.65 15.19
C THR A 167 -5.64 -39.16 15.58
N VAL A 168 -5.43 -38.93 16.88
CA VAL A 168 -4.13 -38.61 17.46
C VAL A 168 -3.46 -39.88 17.95
N LEU A 169 -2.26 -40.18 17.45
CA LEU A 169 -1.44 -41.26 17.98
C LEU A 169 -0.31 -40.67 18.81
N HIS A 170 -0.25 -40.98 20.10
CA HIS A 170 0.87 -40.59 20.95
C HIS A 170 1.98 -41.64 20.86
N LEU A 171 3.15 -41.24 20.38
CA LEU A 171 4.32 -42.10 20.29
C LEU A 171 5.46 -41.46 21.12
N PRO A 172 5.99 -42.15 22.14
CA PRO A 172 7.23 -41.76 22.78
C PRO A 172 8.39 -42.07 21.84
N PHE A 173 9.32 -41.12 21.67
CA PHE A 173 10.50 -41.26 20.84
C PHE A 173 11.76 -40.84 21.58
#